data_AF-A0A1C6N125-F1
#
_entry.id   AF-A0A1C6N125-F1
#
_cell.length_a   1.000
_cell.length_b   1.000
_cell.length_c   1.000
_cell.angle_alpha   90.00
_cell.angle_beta   90.00
_cell.angle_gamma   90.00
#
_symmetry.space_group_name_H-M   'P 1'
#
loop_
_entity.id
_entity.type
_entity.pdbx_description
1 polymer ?
#
loop_
_entity_poly.entity_id
_entity_poly.type
_entity_poly.pdbx_seq_one_letter_code
_entity_poly.pdbx_strand_id
1 'polypeptide(L)'
;MTDRSVRQADVERVGLWLAGHGLPQDRTTPLLAARLTARRRARLASGVVLAAFILAVALAYSFARPADGSGPYRPWSLVVLAAVVGGLVLAQSLLDRQVRRADRRVAATLPRRAAHPVRPGWRTVLGLPRAAFAVATFTGAMVLAIVSLTVRDGTAQYASIVLLIGLCGVAVATAVQLRHVLTHPVVADDEVSLTADGIMRVEDARNVTTPTVVWCLPTVSVLDTAPGWWVAAWCVFVALGAVSLALITVSAGLAARRRGTTLASR
;
A
#
# COMPACT_ATOMS: atom_id res chain seq x y z
N MET A 1 20.30 -11.01 26.94
CA MET A 1 20.73 -9.76 26.30
C MET A 1 21.76 -10.12 25.25
N THR A 2 21.35 -10.32 24.00
CA THR A 2 22.25 -10.44 22.86
C THR A 2 21.82 -9.37 21.88
N ASP A 3 22.53 -8.24 22.00
CA ASP A 3 22.49 -7.15 21.05
C ASP A 3 22.95 -7.72 19.71
N ARG A 4 21.95 -8.01 18.86
CA ARG A 4 22.13 -8.67 17.58
C ARG A 4 22.76 -7.62 16.69
N SER A 5 24.10 -7.58 16.71
CA SER A 5 24.98 -6.85 15.81
C SER A 5 24.20 -6.38 14.60
N VAL A 6 23.91 -5.08 14.51
CA VAL A 6 23.32 -4.49 13.31
C VAL A 6 24.20 -5.00 12.16
N ARG A 7 23.65 -5.90 11.33
CA ARG A 7 24.45 -6.60 10.32
C ARG A 7 25.08 -5.52 9.46
N GLN A 8 26.37 -5.63 9.17
CA GLN A 8 27.08 -4.68 8.34
C GLN A 8 26.37 -4.42 7.00
N ALA A 9 25.74 -5.46 6.43
CA ALA A 9 24.88 -5.38 5.24
C ALA A 9 23.65 -4.47 5.39
N ASP A 10 23.11 -4.30 6.61
CA ASP A 10 21.99 -3.39 6.87
C ASP A 10 22.48 -1.93 6.96
N VAL A 11 23.68 -1.68 7.51
CA VAL A 11 24.31 -0.34 7.53
C VAL A 11 24.66 0.11 6.11
N GLU A 12 25.24 -0.77 5.30
CA GLU A 12 25.61 -0.50 3.91
C GLU A 12 24.38 -0.12 3.06
N ARG A 13 23.29 -0.87 3.19
CA ARG A 13 22.03 -0.55 2.48
C ARG A 13 21.43 0.79 2.90
N VAL A 14 21.54 1.14 4.18
CA VAL A 14 21.08 2.45 4.67
C VAL A 14 21.94 3.55 4.07
N GLY A 15 23.26 3.36 4.01
CA GLY A 15 24.19 4.28 3.33
C GLY A 15 23.83 4.49 1.85
N LEU A 16 23.51 3.42 1.12
CA LEU A 16 23.06 3.51 -0.27
C LEU A 16 21.71 4.24 -0.40
N TRP A 17 20.76 3.96 0.48
CA TRP A 17 19.47 4.66 0.48
C TRP A 17 19.62 6.15 0.79
N LEU A 18 20.47 6.50 1.75
CA LEU A 18 20.78 7.89 2.10
C LEU A 18 21.44 8.62 0.93
N ALA A 19 22.44 8.02 0.28
CA ALA A 19 23.08 8.59 -0.89
C ALA A 19 22.11 8.78 -2.06
N GLY A 20 21.22 7.81 -2.30
CA GLY A 20 20.17 7.93 -3.31
C GLY A 20 19.19 9.09 -3.07
N HIS A 21 19.08 9.55 -1.83
CA HIS A 21 18.25 10.69 -1.43
C HIS A 21 19.05 11.98 -1.17
N GLY A 22 20.35 11.99 -1.47
CA GLY A 22 21.22 13.15 -1.28
C GLY A 22 21.50 13.49 0.19
N LEU A 23 21.33 12.53 1.11
CA LEU A 23 21.61 12.70 2.53
C LEU A 23 23.05 12.24 2.85
N PRO A 24 23.76 12.92 3.77
CA PRO A 24 25.15 12.60 4.11
C PRO A 24 25.29 11.18 4.72
N GLN A 25 26.20 10.37 4.17
CA GLN A 25 26.40 8.97 4.57
C GLN A 25 27.06 8.81 5.94
N ASP A 26 27.86 9.80 6.34
CA ASP A 26 28.70 9.81 7.54
C ASP A 26 27.89 9.77 8.86
N ARG A 27 26.57 10.01 8.77
CA ARG A 27 25.64 10.02 9.92
C ARG A 27 24.71 8.81 9.97
N THR A 28 25.17 7.64 9.51
CA THR A 28 24.43 6.39 9.65
C THR A 28 24.31 5.99 11.12
N THR A 29 23.24 6.44 11.79
CA THR A 29 22.98 6.04 13.18
C THR A 29 22.42 4.61 13.22
N PRO A 30 22.79 3.79 14.22
CA PRO A 30 22.27 2.43 14.37
C PRO A 30 20.73 2.39 14.51
N LEU A 31 20.16 3.49 15.01
CA LEU A 31 18.71 3.68 15.17
C LEU A 31 18.00 3.86 13.84
N LEU A 32 18.59 4.63 12.91
CA LEU A 32 18.08 4.77 11.56
C LEU A 32 18.11 3.41 10.83
N ALA A 33 19.20 2.65 10.99
CA ALA A 33 19.32 1.30 10.43
C ALA A 33 18.27 0.32 10.98
N ALA A 34 18.04 0.33 12.29
CA ALA A 34 17.01 -0.50 12.92
C ALA A 34 15.60 -0.15 12.43
N ARG A 35 15.28 1.14 12.24
CA ARG A 35 13.97 1.58 11.73
C ARG A 35 13.76 1.21 10.27
N LEU A 36 14.75 1.44 9.41
CA LEU A 36 14.67 1.08 7.99
C LEU A 36 14.50 -0.43 7.79
N THR A 37 15.21 -1.24 8.57
CA THR A 37 15.07 -2.70 8.51
C THR A 37 13.71 -3.18 9.01
N ALA A 38 13.20 -2.62 10.11
CA ALA A 38 11.87 -2.94 10.63
C ALA A 38 10.76 -2.56 9.63
N ARG A 39 10.83 -1.36 9.03
CA ARG A 39 9.88 -0.91 7.99
C ARG A 39 9.97 -1.76 6.74
N ARG A 40 11.17 -2.13 6.29
CA ARG A 40 11.34 -3.03 5.14
C ARG A 40 10.69 -4.38 5.39
N ARG A 41 10.86 -4.96 6.58
CA ARG A 41 10.19 -6.22 6.95
C ARG A 41 8.68 -6.06 6.99
N ALA A 42 8.17 -4.95 7.52
CA ALA A 42 6.74 -4.66 7.52
C ALA A 42 6.19 -4.51 6.09
N ARG A 43 6.92 -3.85 5.18
CA ARG A 43 6.57 -3.74 3.75
C ARG A 43 6.52 -5.12 3.09
N LEU A 44 7.53 -5.96 3.32
CA LEU A 44 7.55 -7.34 2.79
C LEU A 44 6.40 -8.17 3.34
N ALA A 45 6.16 -8.13 4.66
CA ALA A 45 5.06 -8.84 5.29
C ALA A 45 3.71 -8.34 4.76
N SER A 46 3.53 -7.03 4.59
CA SER A 46 2.33 -6.46 4.00
C SER A 46 2.12 -6.93 2.55
N GLY A 47 3.18 -6.96 1.74
CA GLY A 47 3.15 -7.50 0.38
C GLY A 47 2.79 -8.99 0.33
N VAL A 48 3.36 -9.80 1.23
CA VAL A 48 3.02 -11.24 1.35
C VAL A 48 1.56 -11.43 1.76
N VAL A 49 1.09 -10.68 2.75
CA VAL A 49 -0.29 -10.72 3.23
C VAL A 49 -1.27 -10.32 2.12
N LEU A 50 -0.90 -9.33 1.30
CA LEU A 50 -1.69 -8.86 0.18
C LEU A 50 -1.72 -9.87 -0.97
N ALA A 51 -0.58 -10.50 -1.28
CA ALA A 51 -0.52 -11.60 -2.24
C ALA A 51 -1.36 -12.80 -1.78
N ALA A 52 -1.26 -13.17 -0.49
CA ALA A 52 -2.08 -14.22 0.10
C ALA A 52 -3.58 -13.88 0.02
N PHE A 53 -3.95 -12.61 0.20
CA PHE A 53 -5.32 -12.15 0.01
C PHE A 53 -5.79 -12.33 -1.44
N ILE A 54 -4.99 -11.91 -2.42
CA ILE A 54 -5.32 -12.09 -3.84
C ILE A 54 -5.51 -13.58 -4.16
N LEU A 55 -4.63 -14.45 -3.66
CA LEU A 55 -4.75 -15.90 -3.81
C LEU A 55 -6.02 -16.44 -3.14
N ALA A 56 -6.36 -15.96 -1.95
CA ALA A 56 -7.57 -16.38 -1.25
C ALA A 56 -8.85 -15.94 -1.99
N VAL A 57 -8.88 -14.74 -2.58
CA VAL A 57 -9.97 -14.29 -3.46
C VAL A 57 -10.08 -15.21 -4.68
N ALA A 58 -8.95 -15.57 -5.30
CA ALA A 58 -8.90 -16.55 -6.40
C ALA A 58 -9.55 -17.87 -6.02
N LEU A 59 -9.10 -18.44 -4.90
CA LEU A 59 -9.55 -19.74 -4.43
C LEU A 59 -11.03 -19.71 -4.04
N ALA A 60 -11.48 -18.64 -3.38
CA ALA A 60 -12.89 -18.46 -3.03
C ALA A 60 -13.78 -18.40 -4.29
N TYR A 61 -13.28 -17.81 -5.38
CA TYR A 61 -13.97 -17.82 -6.66
C TYR A 61 -13.97 -19.23 -7.29
N SER A 62 -12.80 -19.87 -7.40
CA SER A 62 -12.64 -21.20 -8.01
C SER A 62 -13.43 -22.29 -7.29
N PHE A 63 -13.41 -22.33 -5.95
CA PHE A 63 -14.11 -23.34 -5.15
C PHE A 63 -15.62 -23.12 -5.05
N ALA A 64 -16.10 -21.91 -5.33
CA ALA A 64 -17.53 -21.62 -5.36
C ALA A 64 -18.19 -22.10 -6.66
N ARG A 65 -17.40 -22.35 -7.72
CA ARG A 65 -17.88 -22.80 -9.02
C ARG A 65 -18.25 -24.30 -8.94
N PRO A 66 -19.50 -24.69 -9.24
CA PRO A 66 -19.85 -26.10 -9.35
C PRO A 66 -19.12 -26.74 -10.53
N ALA A 67 -18.72 -28.01 -10.38
CA ALA A 67 -17.99 -28.76 -11.40
C ALA A 67 -18.71 -28.78 -12.76
N ASP A 68 -20.05 -28.78 -12.72
CA ASP A 68 -20.91 -28.86 -13.91
C ASP A 68 -21.38 -27.48 -14.40
N GLY A 69 -20.89 -26.38 -13.81
CA GLY A 69 -21.17 -25.00 -14.21
C GLY A 69 -22.62 -24.51 -14.08
N SER A 70 -23.56 -25.39 -13.74
CA SER A 70 -25.01 -25.16 -13.78
C SER A 70 -25.67 -25.11 -12.39
N GLY A 71 -24.90 -25.31 -11.32
CA GLY A 71 -25.40 -25.28 -9.94
C GLY A 71 -25.42 -23.86 -9.32
N PRO A 72 -26.24 -23.64 -8.28
CA PRO A 72 -26.18 -22.41 -7.49
C PRO A 72 -24.84 -22.28 -6.76
N TYR A 73 -24.30 -21.06 -6.71
CA TYR A 73 -23.07 -20.76 -5.97
C TYR A 73 -23.22 -21.11 -4.49
N ARG A 74 -22.18 -21.69 -3.88
CA ARG A 74 -22.19 -22.04 -2.45
C ARG A 74 -22.12 -20.77 -1.59
N PRO A 75 -23.15 -20.45 -0.77
CA PRO A 75 -23.17 -19.23 0.05
C PRO A 75 -22.01 -19.16 1.08
N TRP A 76 -21.45 -20.31 1.45
CA TRP A 76 -20.29 -20.39 2.36
C TRP A 76 -19.04 -19.70 1.79
N SER A 77 -18.86 -19.62 0.47
CA SER A 77 -17.69 -18.97 -0.13
C SER A 77 -17.64 -17.47 0.19
N LEU A 78 -18.79 -16.80 0.23
CA LEU A 78 -18.89 -15.38 0.57
C LEU A 78 -18.58 -15.14 2.05
N VAL A 79 -19.00 -16.05 2.93
CA VAL A 79 -18.66 -16.00 4.37
C VAL A 79 -17.16 -16.19 4.56
N VAL A 80 -16.55 -17.16 3.88
CA VAL A 80 -15.10 -17.38 3.89
C VAL A 80 -14.37 -16.14 3.36
N LEU A 81 -14.84 -15.55 2.27
CA LEU A 81 -14.24 -14.35 1.70
C LEU A 81 -14.32 -13.15 2.66
N ALA A 82 -15.46 -12.95 3.32
CA ALA A 82 -15.62 -11.91 4.33
C ALA A 82 -14.69 -12.14 5.54
N ALA A 83 -14.56 -13.41 5.98
CA ALA A 83 -13.62 -13.78 7.04
C ALA A 83 -12.17 -13.53 6.62
N VAL A 84 -11.80 -13.83 5.38
CA VAL A 84 -10.48 -13.55 4.80
C VAL A 84 -10.21 -12.05 4.75
N VAL A 85 -11.17 -11.23 4.34
CA VAL A 85 -11.06 -9.76 4.40
C VAL A 85 -10.85 -9.28 5.84
N GLY A 86 -11.63 -9.81 6.80
CA GLY A 86 -11.46 -9.50 8.22
C GLY A 86 -10.07 -9.88 8.73
N GLY A 87 -9.59 -11.08 8.35
CA GLY A 87 -8.25 -11.58 8.66
C GLY A 87 -7.14 -10.72 8.05
N LEU A 88 -7.31 -10.26 6.80
CA LEU A 88 -6.39 -9.32 6.15
C LEU A 88 -6.27 -8.03 6.95
N VAL A 89 -7.40 -7.39 7.26
CA VAL A 89 -7.43 -6.13 8.02
C VAL A 89 -6.80 -6.31 9.40
N LEU A 90 -7.10 -7.43 10.07
CA LEU A 90 -6.52 -7.76 11.37
C LEU A 90 -5.00 -7.98 11.27
N ALA A 91 -4.53 -8.78 10.31
CA ALA A 91 -3.11 -9.04 10.09
C ALA A 91 -2.33 -7.74 9.83
N GLN A 92 -2.86 -6.86 8.97
CA GLN A 92 -2.27 -5.54 8.72
C GLN A 92 -2.23 -4.70 10.01
N SER A 93 -3.32 -4.66 10.79
CA SER A 93 -3.35 -3.93 12.06
C SER A 93 -2.35 -4.47 13.10
N LEU A 94 -2.07 -5.78 13.08
CA LEU A 94 -1.12 -6.42 13.98
C LEU A 94 0.32 -6.12 13.57
N LEU A 95 0.64 -6.17 12.27
CA LEU A 95 1.94 -5.76 11.74
C LEU A 95 2.25 -4.31 12.13
N ASP A 96 1.27 -3.42 11.96
CA ASP A 96 1.33 -2.03 12.37
C ASP A 96 1.59 -1.89 13.88
N ARG A 97 0.88 -2.67 14.70
CA ARG A 97 1.08 -2.68 16.15
C ARG A 97 2.47 -3.17 16.54
N GLN A 98 3.03 -4.12 15.82
CA GLN A 98 4.40 -4.61 16.04
C GLN A 98 5.44 -3.55 15.71
N VAL A 99 5.31 -2.85 14.58
CA VAL A 99 6.18 -1.72 14.22
C VAL A 99 6.11 -0.63 15.29
N ARG A 100 4.91 -0.26 15.75
CA ARG A 100 4.74 0.69 16.86
C ARG A 100 5.41 0.26 18.14
N ARG A 101 5.35 -1.03 18.49
CA ARG A 101 6.00 -1.56 19.69
C ARG A 101 7.52 -1.50 19.55
N ALA A 102 8.06 -1.81 18.38
CA ALA A 102 9.49 -1.69 18.10
C ALA A 102 9.93 -0.22 18.22
N ASP A 103 9.22 0.69 17.55
CA ASP A 103 9.53 2.12 17.59
C ASP A 103 9.46 2.71 19.01
N ARG A 104 8.47 2.30 19.81
CA ARG A 104 8.36 2.74 21.22
C ARG A 104 9.50 2.25 22.08
N ARG A 105 9.96 1.00 21.89
CA ARG A 105 11.11 0.46 22.63
C ARG A 105 12.38 1.23 22.30
N VAL A 106 12.58 1.52 21.02
CA VAL A 106 13.72 2.31 20.54
C VAL A 106 13.64 3.76 21.03
N ALA A 107 12.45 4.36 21.04
CA ALA A 107 12.27 5.72 21.56
C ALA A 107 12.47 5.83 23.08
N ALA A 108 12.25 4.75 23.83
CA ALA A 108 12.47 4.72 25.27
C ALA A 108 13.95 4.74 25.66
N THR A 109 14.85 4.31 24.77
CA THR A 109 16.30 4.28 25.02
C THR A 109 17.02 5.58 24.66
N LEU A 110 16.29 6.59 24.17
CA LEU A 110 16.89 7.83 23.68
C LEU A 110 17.10 8.87 24.80
N PRO A 111 18.34 9.36 25.01
CA PRO A 111 18.67 10.29 26.09
C PRO A 111 18.18 11.73 25.84
N ARG A 112 17.89 12.11 24.59
CA ARG A 112 17.33 13.41 24.22
C ARG A 112 16.19 13.23 23.22
N ARG A 113 15.09 13.96 23.41
CA ARG A 113 13.92 13.95 22.51
C ARG A 113 13.81 15.30 21.80
N ALA A 114 14.25 15.37 20.54
CA ALA A 114 13.85 16.46 19.66
C ALA A 114 12.49 16.10 19.06
N ALA A 115 11.41 16.52 19.72
CA ALA A 115 10.06 16.35 19.19
C ALA A 115 9.68 17.62 18.43
N HIS A 116 9.60 17.57 17.10
CA HIS A 116 8.90 18.59 16.34
C HIS A 116 7.41 18.24 16.30
N PRO A 117 6.53 19.10 16.85
CA PRO A 117 5.10 18.80 16.98
C PRO A 117 4.31 18.92 15.66
N VAL A 118 4.96 19.30 14.56
CA VAL A 118 4.26 19.54 13.29
C VAL A 118 3.88 18.21 12.66
N ARG A 119 2.62 17.81 12.84
CA ARG A 119 2.04 16.68 12.11
C ARG A 119 1.91 17.08 10.64
N PRO A 120 2.64 16.44 9.71
CA PRO A 120 2.47 16.74 8.30
C PRO A 120 1.05 16.34 7.87
N GLY A 121 0.32 17.27 7.28
CA GLY A 121 -1.02 17.00 6.75
C GLY A 121 -0.96 16.00 5.60
N TRP A 122 -2.05 15.27 5.36
CA TRP A 122 -2.15 14.27 4.28
C TRP A 122 -1.82 14.86 2.90
N ARG A 123 -2.16 16.14 2.68
CA ARG A 123 -1.82 16.88 1.46
C ARG A 123 -0.33 16.98 1.24
N THR A 124 0.44 17.16 2.31
CA THR A 124 1.90 17.27 2.28
C THR A 124 2.55 15.91 2.04
N VAL A 125 1.99 14.84 2.62
CA VAL A 125 2.54 13.49 2.54
C VAL A 125 2.24 12.84 1.19
N LEU A 126 0.97 12.82 0.78
CA LEU A 126 0.54 12.12 -0.43
C LEU A 126 0.63 13.00 -1.68
N GLY A 127 0.33 14.29 -1.52
CA GLY A 127 0.03 15.20 -2.61
C GLY A 127 -1.41 15.04 -3.11
N LEU A 128 -2.01 16.16 -3.52
CA LEU A 128 -3.35 16.18 -4.13
C LEU A 128 -3.49 15.25 -5.35
N PRO A 129 -2.56 15.20 -6.33
CA PRO A 129 -2.78 14.40 -7.54
C PRO A 129 -2.83 12.90 -7.26
N ARG A 130 -2.01 12.39 -6.32
CA ARG A 130 -2.06 10.97 -5.93
C ARG A 130 -3.29 10.63 -5.13
N ALA A 131 -3.76 11.54 -4.27
CA ALA A 131 -5.00 11.32 -3.52
C ALA A 131 -6.20 11.24 -4.47
N ALA A 132 -6.30 12.19 -5.40
CA ALA A 132 -7.34 12.21 -6.43
C ALA A 132 -7.29 10.94 -7.30
N PHE A 133 -6.09 10.53 -7.71
CA PHE A 133 -5.89 9.32 -8.49
C PHE A 133 -6.31 8.04 -7.74
N ALA A 134 -5.93 7.91 -6.46
CA ALA A 134 -6.34 6.77 -5.65
C ALA A 134 -7.87 6.71 -5.53
N VAL A 135 -8.52 7.83 -5.19
CA VAL A 135 -9.99 7.92 -5.11
C VAL A 135 -10.63 7.57 -6.45
N ALA A 136 -10.16 8.15 -7.57
CA ALA A 136 -10.68 7.87 -8.89
C ALA A 136 -10.53 6.39 -9.28
N THR A 137 -9.43 5.75 -8.87
CA THR A 137 -9.19 4.32 -9.16
C THR A 137 -10.15 3.43 -8.38
N PHE A 138 -10.33 3.67 -7.08
CA PHE A 138 -11.31 2.90 -6.29
C PHE A 138 -12.74 3.13 -6.78
N THR A 139 -13.11 4.37 -7.08
CA THR A 139 -14.45 4.70 -7.60
C THR A 139 -14.68 4.07 -8.98
N GLY A 140 -13.71 4.15 -9.90
CA GLY A 140 -13.81 3.55 -11.22
C GLY A 140 -13.95 2.03 -11.17
N ALA A 141 -13.15 1.37 -10.32
CA ALA A 141 -13.27 -0.07 -10.08
C ALA A 141 -14.65 -0.45 -9.52
N MET A 142 -15.18 0.34 -8.59
CA MET A 142 -16.50 0.12 -7.99
C MET A 142 -17.62 0.29 -9.01
N VAL A 143 -17.56 1.33 -9.85
CA VAL A 143 -18.54 1.55 -10.94
C VAL A 143 -18.53 0.37 -11.91
N LEU A 144 -17.35 -0.10 -12.34
CA LEU A 144 -17.25 -1.25 -13.24
C LEU A 144 -17.85 -2.51 -12.63
N ALA A 145 -17.61 -2.75 -11.34
CA ALA A 145 -18.21 -3.88 -10.62
C ALA A 145 -19.74 -3.76 -10.50
N ILE A 146 -20.27 -2.57 -10.20
CA ILE A 146 -21.71 -2.32 -10.09
C ILE A 146 -22.40 -2.47 -11.45
N VAL A 147 -21.81 -1.95 -12.52
CA VAL A 147 -22.37 -2.08 -13.88
C VAL A 147 -22.46 -3.56 -14.27
N SER A 148 -21.46 -4.36 -13.91
CA SER A 148 -21.48 -5.80 -14.19
C SER A 148 -22.59 -6.56 -13.44
N LEU A 149 -23.06 -6.08 -12.28
CA LEU A 149 -24.24 -6.65 -11.60
C LEU A 149 -25.53 -6.52 -12.42
N THR A 150 -25.60 -5.58 -13.35
CA THR A 150 -26.79 -5.38 -14.18
C THR A 150 -26.91 -6.40 -15.32
N VAL A 151 -25.83 -7.15 -15.60
CA VAL A 151 -25.82 -8.22 -16.60
C VAL A 151 -26.65 -9.40 -16.07
N ARG A 152 -27.57 -9.93 -16.89
CA ARG A 152 -28.42 -11.09 -16.56
C ARG A 152 -27.68 -12.42 -16.69
N ASP A 153 -26.47 -12.47 -16.16
CA ASP A 153 -25.62 -13.66 -16.10
C ASP A 153 -25.21 -13.88 -14.65
N GLY A 154 -25.64 -15.00 -14.06
CA GLY A 154 -25.36 -15.33 -12.66
C GLY A 154 -23.86 -15.41 -12.37
N THR A 155 -23.04 -15.76 -13.36
CA THR A 155 -21.59 -15.86 -13.20
C THR A 155 -20.94 -14.48 -13.10
N ALA A 156 -21.33 -13.55 -13.98
CA ALA A 156 -20.89 -12.16 -13.95
C ALA A 156 -21.34 -11.45 -12.66
N GLN A 157 -22.58 -11.70 -12.21
CA GLN A 157 -23.10 -11.16 -10.96
C GLN A 157 -22.29 -11.65 -9.75
N TYR A 158 -22.03 -12.96 -9.66
CA TYR A 158 -21.23 -13.52 -8.56
C TYR A 158 -19.80 -12.99 -8.56
N ALA A 159 -19.13 -12.95 -9.72
CA ALA A 159 -17.80 -12.36 -9.86
C ALA A 159 -17.77 -10.90 -9.41
N SER A 160 -18.82 -10.13 -9.74
CA SER A 160 -18.96 -8.73 -9.33
C SER A 160 -19.15 -8.57 -7.83
N ILE A 161 -19.92 -9.46 -7.19
CA ILE A 161 -20.06 -9.48 -5.71
C ILE A 161 -18.71 -9.78 -5.05
N VAL A 162 -17.99 -10.80 -5.53
CA VAL A 162 -16.65 -11.15 -5.04
C VAL A 162 -15.68 -9.97 -5.20
N LEU A 163 -15.71 -9.30 -6.36
CA LEU A 163 -14.90 -8.13 -6.65
C LEU A 163 -15.23 -6.96 -5.72
N LEU A 164 -16.52 -6.68 -5.46
CA LEU A 164 -16.95 -5.61 -4.56
C LEU A 164 -16.49 -5.86 -3.11
N ILE A 165 -16.64 -7.09 -2.62
CA ILE A 165 -16.16 -7.47 -1.28
C ILE A 165 -14.64 -7.31 -1.21
N GLY A 166 -13.92 -7.80 -2.23
CA GLY A 166 -12.47 -7.68 -2.32
C GLY A 166 -12.01 -6.23 -2.34
N LEU A 167 -12.65 -5.40 -3.18
CA LEU A 167 -12.35 -3.98 -3.32
C LEU A 167 -12.60 -3.20 -2.02
N CYS A 168 -13.70 -3.50 -1.33
CA CYS A 168 -14.00 -2.90 -0.03
C CYS A 168 -12.95 -3.27 1.01
N GLY A 169 -12.56 -4.55 1.08
CA GLY A 169 -11.50 -5.02 1.97
C GLY A 169 -10.16 -4.31 1.72
N VAL A 170 -9.76 -4.17 0.45
CA VAL A 170 -8.55 -3.45 0.07
C VAL A 170 -8.65 -1.96 0.41
N ALA A 171 -9.79 -1.32 0.14
CA ALA A 171 -10.01 0.09 0.46
C ALA A 171 -9.87 0.35 1.98
N VAL A 172 -10.47 -0.50 2.82
CA VAL A 172 -10.35 -0.42 4.28
C VAL A 172 -8.90 -0.65 4.72
N ALA A 173 -8.22 -1.66 4.18
CA ALA A 173 -6.82 -1.93 4.51
C ALA A 173 -5.91 -0.74 4.14
N THR A 174 -6.08 -0.17 2.94
CA THR A 174 -5.37 1.03 2.48
C THR A 174 -5.67 2.22 3.39
N ALA A 175 -6.93 2.43 3.79
CA ALA A 175 -7.32 3.52 4.69
C ALA A 175 -6.69 3.37 6.09
N VAL A 176 -6.66 2.15 6.63
CA VAL A 176 -6.01 1.85 7.92
C VAL A 176 -4.50 2.11 7.84
N GLN A 177 -3.84 1.61 6.79
CA GLN A 177 -2.40 1.85 6.56
C GLN A 177 -2.10 3.34 6.36
N LEU A 178 -2.92 4.07 5.61
CA LEU A 178 -2.72 5.49 5.39
C LEU A 178 -2.93 6.29 6.69
N ARG A 179 -4.00 6.00 7.44
CA ARG A 179 -4.22 6.58 8.78
C ARG A 179 -3.03 6.29 9.69
N HIS A 180 -2.47 5.09 9.59
CA HIS A 180 -1.26 4.72 10.32
C HIS A 180 -0.13 5.69 9.94
N VAL A 181 0.29 5.73 8.69
CA VAL A 181 1.39 6.61 8.22
C VAL A 181 1.20 8.07 8.64
N LEU A 182 -0.04 8.59 8.59
CA LEU A 182 -0.35 9.98 8.94
C LEU A 182 -0.37 10.28 10.45
N THR A 183 -0.64 9.28 11.30
CA THR A 183 -0.80 9.50 12.75
C THR A 183 0.47 9.24 13.56
N HIS A 184 1.57 8.78 12.93
CA HIS A 184 2.80 8.52 13.68
C HIS A 184 3.43 9.82 14.18
N PRO A 185 3.77 9.93 15.48
CA PRO A 185 4.63 11.01 15.95
C PRO A 185 6.02 10.87 15.33
N VAL A 186 6.60 11.98 14.85
CA VAL A 186 7.99 12.02 14.39
C VAL A 186 8.86 12.13 15.63
N VAL A 187 9.71 11.12 15.89
CA VAL A 187 10.70 11.15 16.96
C VAL A 187 12.05 10.90 16.31
N ALA A 188 12.91 11.91 16.29
CA ALA A 188 14.24 11.83 15.70
C ALA A 188 15.30 12.29 16.70
N ASP A 189 16.49 11.71 16.61
CA ASP A 189 17.64 12.10 17.44
C ASP A 189 18.32 13.36 16.94
N ASP A 190 18.27 13.59 15.63
CA ASP A 190 18.83 14.75 14.95
C ASP A 190 17.97 15.18 13.76
N GLU A 191 18.24 16.37 13.25
CA GLU A 191 17.52 16.99 12.12
C GLU A 191 17.59 16.13 10.84
N VAL A 192 18.70 15.41 10.64
CA VAL A 192 18.91 14.52 9.49
C VAL A 192 17.99 13.30 9.58
N SER A 193 17.87 12.69 10.76
CA SER A 193 16.92 11.60 11.01
C SER A 193 15.47 12.07 10.88
N LEU A 194 15.18 13.33 11.21
CA LEU A 194 13.86 13.93 11.02
C LEU A 194 13.52 14.08 9.53
N THR A 195 14.47 14.57 8.74
CA THR A 195 14.36 14.68 7.29
C THR A 195 14.19 13.30 6.64
N ALA A 196 14.99 12.33 7.05
CA ALA A 196 14.88 10.94 6.58
C ALA A 196 13.52 10.32 6.92
N ASP A 197 12.98 10.54 8.13
CA ASP A 197 11.64 10.05 8.49
C ASP A 197 10.54 10.70 7.64
N GLY A 198 10.66 11.99 7.34
CA GLY A 198 9.76 12.70 6.44
C GLY A 198 9.74 12.08 5.04
N ILE A 199 10.91 11.83 4.45
CA ILE A 199 11.05 11.19 3.13
C ILE A 199 10.45 9.79 3.16
N MET A 200 10.80 8.97 4.15
CA MET A 200 10.27 7.60 4.28
C MET A 200 8.75 7.56 4.40
N ARG A 201 8.13 8.49 5.12
CA ARG A 201 6.65 8.56 5.22
C ARG A 201 5.99 8.89 3.90
N VAL A 202 6.59 9.81 3.14
CA VAL A 202 6.10 10.16 1.81
C VAL A 202 6.18 8.93 0.90
N GLU A 203 7.29 8.18 0.95
CA GLU A 203 7.39 6.91 0.22
C GLU A 203 6.36 5.88 0.69
N ASP A 204 6.22 5.67 1.99
CA ASP A 204 5.27 4.69 2.56
C ASP A 204 3.85 5.02 2.13
N ALA A 205 3.42 6.27 2.26
CA ALA A 205 2.09 6.69 1.86
C ALA A 205 1.86 6.49 0.36
N ARG A 206 2.84 6.84 -0.48
CA ARG A 206 2.76 6.63 -1.94
C ARG A 206 2.66 5.15 -2.30
N ASN A 207 3.50 4.30 -1.69
CA ASN A 207 3.48 2.86 -1.90
C ASN A 207 2.12 2.26 -1.51
N VAL A 208 1.59 2.62 -0.34
CA VAL A 208 0.27 2.18 0.16
C VAL A 208 -0.87 2.56 -0.79
N THR A 209 -0.78 3.72 -1.44
CA THR A 209 -1.81 4.19 -2.39
C THR A 209 -1.60 3.73 -3.83
N THR A 210 -0.61 2.87 -4.09
CA THR A 210 -0.41 2.33 -5.43
C THR A 210 -1.53 1.32 -5.72
N PRO A 211 -2.33 1.52 -6.78
CA PRO A 211 -3.55 0.73 -7.01
C PRO A 211 -3.29 -0.68 -7.57
N THR A 212 -2.09 -1.23 -7.38
CA THR A 212 -1.67 -2.52 -7.96
C THR A 212 -2.66 -3.64 -7.65
N VAL A 213 -3.14 -3.69 -6.40
CA VAL A 213 -4.11 -4.69 -5.94
C VAL A 213 -5.45 -4.52 -6.63
N VAL A 214 -5.92 -3.28 -6.74
CA VAL A 214 -7.19 -2.95 -7.40
C VAL A 214 -7.15 -3.46 -8.84
N TRP A 215 -6.04 -3.23 -9.54
CA TRP A 215 -5.86 -3.68 -10.93
C TRP A 215 -5.81 -5.20 -11.09
N CYS A 216 -5.23 -5.92 -10.11
CA CYS A 216 -5.07 -7.37 -10.15
C CYS A 216 -6.26 -8.17 -9.62
N LEU A 217 -7.20 -7.55 -8.91
CA LEU A 217 -8.33 -8.26 -8.31
C LEU A 217 -9.21 -9.00 -9.35
N PRO A 218 -9.61 -8.38 -10.46
CA PRO A 218 -10.45 -9.09 -11.43
C PRO A 218 -9.66 -10.03 -12.35
N THR A 219 -8.36 -9.86 -12.61
CA THR A 219 -7.60 -10.85 -13.41
C THR A 219 -7.64 -12.25 -12.79
N VAL A 220 -7.90 -12.31 -11.49
CA VAL A 220 -7.92 -13.54 -10.68
C VAL A 220 -9.31 -14.18 -10.57
N SER A 221 -10.38 -13.43 -10.87
CA SER A 221 -11.77 -13.88 -10.75
C SER A 221 -12.59 -13.81 -12.05
N VAL A 222 -12.09 -13.16 -13.10
CA VAL A 222 -12.96 -12.63 -14.17
C VAL A 222 -12.61 -13.08 -15.59
N LEU A 223 -11.32 -13.26 -15.91
CA LEU A 223 -10.88 -13.40 -17.31
C LEU A 223 -11.43 -14.64 -18.04
N ASP A 224 -11.87 -15.66 -17.31
CA ASP A 224 -12.37 -16.92 -17.89
C ASP A 224 -13.88 -16.89 -18.23
N THR A 225 -14.66 -16.00 -17.60
CA THR A 225 -16.14 -16.05 -17.65
C THR A 225 -16.81 -14.73 -17.96
N ALA A 226 -16.05 -13.64 -18.12
CA ALA A 226 -16.60 -12.33 -18.37
C ALA A 226 -17.03 -12.09 -19.82
N PRO A 227 -18.07 -11.26 -20.03
CA PRO A 227 -18.33 -10.68 -21.34
C PRO A 227 -17.07 -9.96 -21.86
N GLY A 228 -16.73 -10.16 -23.14
CA GLY A 228 -15.51 -9.58 -23.73
C GLY A 228 -15.40 -8.06 -23.57
N TRP A 229 -16.52 -7.34 -23.54
CA TRP A 229 -16.55 -5.90 -23.30
C TRP A 229 -16.14 -5.52 -21.87
N TRP A 230 -16.44 -6.34 -20.86
CA TRP A 230 -16.07 -6.06 -19.46
C TRP A 230 -14.56 -6.25 -19.27
N VAL A 231 -14.00 -7.29 -19.88
CA VAL A 231 -12.53 -7.49 -19.95
C VAL A 231 -11.87 -6.31 -20.64
N ALA A 232 -12.38 -5.89 -21.80
CA ALA A 232 -11.85 -4.73 -22.52
C ALA A 232 -11.92 -3.44 -21.69
N ALA A 233 -13.06 -3.16 -21.05
CA ALA A 233 -13.24 -2.01 -20.17
C ALA A 233 -12.25 -2.03 -19.00
N TRP A 234 -12.00 -3.20 -18.41
CA TRP A 234 -11.02 -3.34 -17.35
C TRP A 234 -9.58 -3.13 -17.84
N CYS A 235 -9.22 -3.69 -18.99
CA CYS A 235 -7.90 -3.47 -19.60
C CYS A 235 -7.65 -1.99 -19.90
N VAL A 236 -8.64 -1.29 -20.47
CA VAL A 236 -8.57 0.16 -20.70
C VAL A 236 -8.42 0.91 -19.38
N PHE A 237 -9.19 0.55 -18.36
CA PHE A 237 -9.10 1.14 -17.03
C PHE A 237 -7.70 0.97 -16.41
N VAL A 238 -7.11 -0.23 -16.47
CA VAL A 238 -5.75 -0.50 -15.98
C VAL A 238 -4.71 0.28 -16.79
N ALA A 239 -4.83 0.30 -18.12
CA ALA A 239 -3.90 1.02 -18.98
C ALA A 239 -3.92 2.53 -18.71
N LEU A 240 -5.11 3.15 -18.66
CA LEU A 240 -5.27 4.57 -18.32
C LEU A 240 -4.78 4.86 -16.90
N GLY A 241 -5.04 3.96 -15.96
CA GLY A 241 -4.51 4.04 -14.60
C GLY A 241 -2.97 4.05 -14.56
N ALA A 242 -2.33 3.12 -15.28
CA ALA A 242 -0.87 3.01 -15.35
C ALA A 242 -0.24 4.27 -15.98
N VAL A 243 -0.81 4.77 -17.08
CA VAL A 243 -0.36 6.01 -17.74
C VAL A 243 -0.50 7.20 -16.79
N SER A 244 -1.66 7.34 -16.13
CA SER A 244 -1.89 8.43 -15.18
C SER A 244 -0.91 8.40 -14.01
N LEU A 245 -0.65 7.21 -13.44
CA LEU A 245 0.32 7.04 -12.36
C LEU A 245 1.74 7.38 -12.81
N ALA A 246 2.13 7.00 -14.03
CA ALA A 246 3.42 7.34 -14.62
C ALA A 246 3.55 8.86 -14.78
N LEU A 247 2.54 9.54 -15.34
CA LEU A 247 2.51 11.00 -15.49
C LEU A 247 2.58 11.72 -14.16
N ILE A 248 1.84 11.28 -13.14
CA ILE A 248 1.90 11.83 -11.78
C ILE A 248 3.30 11.65 -11.17
N THR A 249 3.94 10.52 -11.43
CA THR A 249 5.28 10.22 -10.89
C THR A 249 6.36 11.06 -11.57
N VAL A 250 6.32 11.17 -12.89
CA VAL A 250 7.25 11.99 -13.68
C VAL A 250 7.08 13.47 -13.35
N SER A 251 5.85 13.98 -13.33
CA SER A 251 5.57 15.39 -13.01
C SER A 251 6.03 15.77 -11.60
N ALA A 252 5.84 14.88 -10.61
CA ALA A 252 6.37 15.09 -9.26
C ALA A 252 7.91 15.16 -9.24
N GLY A 253 8.59 14.31 -10.00
CA GLY A 253 10.05 14.34 -10.13
C GLY A 253 10.56 15.62 -10.80
N LEU A 254 9.91 16.05 -11.88
CA LEU A 254 10.23 17.31 -12.57
C LEU A 254 10.02 18.53 -11.67
N ALA A 255 8.91 18.57 -10.91
CA ALA A 255 8.62 19.65 -9.98
C ALA A 255 9.62 19.72 -8.80
N ALA A 256 10.20 18.58 -8.40
CA ALA A 256 11.28 18.55 -7.42
C ALA A 256 12.59 19.12 -8.00
N ARG A 257 12.95 18.73 -9.25
CA ARG A 257 14.14 19.25 -9.94
C ARG A 257 14.10 20.77 -10.12
N ARG A 258 12.96 21.32 -10.56
CA ARG A 258 12.78 22.77 -10.75
C ARG A 258 12.95 23.59 -9.46
N ARG A 259 12.56 23.03 -8.32
CA ARG A 259 12.73 23.68 -7.01
C ARG A 259 14.18 23.65 -6.52
N GLY A 260 14.92 22.58 -6.83
CA GLY A 260 16.35 22.49 -6.53
C GLY A 260 17.18 23.53 -7.31
N THR A 261 16.86 23.77 -8.59
CA THR A 261 17.59 24.75 -9.41
C THR A 261 17.41 26.20 -8.96
N THR A 262 16.25 26.56 -8.40
CA THR A 262 15.97 27.92 -7.90
C THR A 262 16.64 28.25 -6.56
N LEU A 263 17.05 27.24 -5.79
CA LEU A 263 17.74 27.44 -4.51
C LEU A 263 19.27 27.50 -4.68
N ALA A 264 19.81 26.93 -5.76
CA ALA A 264 21.24 27.01 -6.08
C ALA A 264 21.65 28.33 -6.78
N SER A 265 20.68 29.14 -7.21
CA SER A 265 20.89 30.42 -7.89
C SER A 265 20.69 31.64 -6.99
N ARG A 266 20.62 31.45 -5.67
CA ARG A 266 20.57 32.49 -4.63
C ARG A 266 21.73 32.32 -3.69
#